data_AF-A0A9D1WLZ9-F1
#
_entry.id   AF-A0A9D1WLZ9-F1
#
_cell.length_a   1.000
_cell.length_b   1.000
_cell.length_c   1.000
_cell.angle_alpha   90.00
_cell.angle_beta   90.00
_cell.angle_gamma   90.00
#
_symmetry.space_group_name_H-M   'P 1'
#
loop_
_entity.id
_entity.type
_entity.pdbx_description
1 polymer ?
#
loop_
_entity_poly.entity_id
_entity_poly.type
_entity_poly.pdbx_seq_one_letter_code
_entity_poly.pdbx_strand_id
1 'polypeptide(L)'
;MSIKLSTAIIPFTLAAALAVSGAGLAADTAVHDHDHGDVPFELQLNDGEKWAIDAPLAKAMGDISLVMRGSIDAIHEDQLPTTEYVPLARQINDSVAYMVANCELPPEADAQLHMIIAQLVTGADKMAGNNVDATPRGGAVQVLGALEAYERYFDDPDFVAVIH
;
A
#
# COMPACT_ATOMS: atom_id res chain seq x y z
N MET A 1 42.77 67.01 -3.78
CA MET A 1 42.80 65.75 -4.53
C MET A 1 41.95 64.74 -3.78
N SER A 2 41.14 63.97 -4.51
CA SER A 2 40.13 62.99 -4.05
C SER A 2 38.70 63.54 -3.94
N ILE A 3 38.00 63.31 -5.05
CA ILE A 3 36.57 63.47 -5.34
C ILE A 3 35.79 62.39 -4.59
N LYS A 4 34.62 62.73 -4.04
CA LYS A 4 33.49 61.79 -3.92
C LYS A 4 32.21 62.49 -4.37
N LEU A 5 31.83 62.18 -5.59
CA LEU A 5 30.56 62.45 -6.23
C LEU A 5 29.55 61.43 -5.68
N SER A 6 28.36 61.84 -5.23
CA SER A 6 27.20 60.94 -5.29
C SER A 6 25.93 61.74 -5.51
N THR A 7 25.40 61.47 -6.70
CA THR A 7 24.36 62.12 -7.45
C THR A 7 22.96 61.72 -6.98
N ALA A 8 22.08 62.73 -7.01
CA ALA A 8 20.63 62.77 -7.15
C ALA A 8 19.84 61.46 -7.27
N ILE A 9 18.79 61.40 -6.45
CA ILE A 9 17.65 60.48 -6.54
C ILE A 9 16.74 60.95 -7.68
N ILE A 10 16.49 60.08 -8.67
CA ILE A 10 15.44 60.26 -9.68
C ILE A 10 14.46 59.08 -9.52
N PRO A 11 13.16 59.33 -9.33
CA PRO A 11 12.16 58.28 -9.34
C PRO A 11 11.80 57.96 -10.80
N PHE A 12 11.88 56.69 -11.18
CA PHE A 12 11.34 56.24 -12.46
C PHE A 12 10.35 55.11 -12.21
N THR A 13 9.07 55.49 -12.13
CA THR A 13 7.94 54.58 -12.23
C THR A 13 7.86 54.08 -13.67
N LEU A 14 8.02 52.77 -13.87
CA LEU A 14 7.65 52.11 -15.11
C LEU A 14 6.74 50.91 -14.80
N ALA A 15 5.45 51.13 -15.02
CA ALA A 15 4.45 50.08 -15.09
C ALA A 15 4.61 49.32 -16.41
N ALA A 16 4.70 48.00 -16.34
CA ALA A 16 4.54 47.12 -17.49
C ALA A 16 3.65 45.95 -17.07
N ALA A 17 2.38 46.02 -17.49
CA ALA A 17 1.45 44.91 -17.44
C ALA A 17 1.81 43.91 -18.54
N LEU A 18 2.10 42.66 -18.16
CA LEU A 18 2.03 41.53 -19.09
C LEU A 18 0.93 40.59 -18.61
N ALA A 19 -0.21 40.67 -19.30
CA ALA A 19 -1.18 39.60 -19.35
C ALA A 19 -0.60 38.49 -20.24
N VAL A 20 -0.43 37.29 -19.68
CA VAL A 20 -0.29 36.06 -20.45
C VAL A 20 -1.31 35.07 -19.93
N SER A 21 -2.37 34.94 -20.72
CA SER A 21 -3.39 33.90 -20.61
C SER A 21 -2.76 32.58 -21.10
N GLY A 22 -2.40 31.70 -20.18
CA GLY A 22 -2.02 30.32 -20.46
C GLY A 22 -3.13 29.39 -20.00
N ALA A 23 -3.83 28.80 -20.96
CA ALA A 23 -4.90 27.83 -20.73
C ALA A 23 -4.36 26.52 -20.14
N GLY A 24 -5.09 26.01 -19.13
CA GLY A 24 -5.37 24.60 -18.88
C GLY A 24 -4.22 23.60 -18.95
N LEU A 25 -3.65 23.29 -17.79
CA LEU A 25 -3.30 21.91 -17.47
C LEU A 25 -4.26 21.49 -16.35
N ALA A 26 -5.28 20.73 -16.74
CA ALA A 26 -6.03 19.91 -15.81
C ALA A 26 -5.01 18.95 -15.19
N ALA A 27 -4.60 19.21 -13.95
CA ALA A 27 -4.08 18.16 -13.12
C ALA A 27 -5.24 17.19 -12.95
N ASP A 28 -5.05 16.01 -13.54
CA ASP A 28 -5.90 14.85 -13.42
C ASP A 28 -6.43 14.78 -11.98
N THR A 29 -7.74 14.94 -11.83
CA THR A 29 -8.39 14.52 -10.60
C THR A 29 -8.20 13.01 -10.57
N ALA A 30 -7.12 12.56 -9.96
CA ALA A 30 -7.01 11.22 -9.45
C ALA A 30 -8.15 11.06 -8.45
N VAL A 31 -9.32 10.71 -8.98
CA VAL A 31 -10.41 10.10 -8.23
C VAL A 31 -9.85 8.76 -7.79
N HIS A 32 -9.13 8.78 -6.68
CA HIS A 32 -8.92 7.60 -5.87
C HIS A 32 -10.18 7.43 -5.01
N ASP A 33 -11.25 7.00 -5.66
CA ASP A 33 -12.39 6.43 -4.94
C ASP A 33 -12.10 4.95 -4.73
N HIS A 34 -11.48 4.64 -3.59
CA HIS A 34 -11.52 3.33 -2.96
C HIS A 34 -11.55 3.53 -1.44
N ASP A 35 -12.74 3.89 -0.94
CA ASP A 35 -13.10 3.76 0.47
C ASP A 35 -13.02 2.28 0.90
N HIS A 36 -11.86 1.86 1.41
CA HIS A 36 -11.69 0.62 2.17
C HIS A 36 -10.78 0.84 3.38
N GLY A 37 -11.27 1.67 4.32
CA GLY A 37 -10.74 1.77 5.69
C GLY A 37 -9.51 2.66 5.82
N ASP A 38 -9.68 3.80 6.48
CA ASP A 38 -8.63 4.73 6.91
C ASP A 38 -7.42 3.98 7.49
N VAL A 39 -6.38 3.79 6.67
CA VAL A 39 -5.02 3.57 7.14
C VAL A 39 -4.36 4.96 7.24
N PRO A 40 -3.98 5.43 8.44
CA PRO A 40 -3.42 6.77 8.61
C PRO A 40 -2.03 6.95 7.96
N PHE A 41 -1.47 5.90 7.34
CA PHE A 41 -0.17 5.91 6.68
C PHE A 41 -0.26 5.17 5.35
N GLU A 42 0.08 5.87 4.27
CA GLU A 42 0.26 5.31 2.94
C GLU A 42 1.59 4.54 2.90
N LEU A 43 1.60 3.37 2.26
CA LEU A 43 2.84 2.61 2.02
C LEU A 43 3.83 3.46 1.21
N GLN A 44 5.11 3.41 1.57
CA GLN A 44 6.17 4.17 0.92
C GLN A 44 7.20 3.22 0.32
N LEU A 45 7.82 3.63 -0.79
CA LEU A 45 9.01 2.99 -1.34
C LEU A 45 10.26 3.47 -0.57
N ASN A 46 11.32 2.66 -0.59
CA ASN A 46 12.64 3.01 -0.09
C ASN A 46 13.34 3.96 -1.08
N ASP A 47 13.10 5.26 -0.97
CA ASP A 47 13.64 6.28 -1.89
C ASP A 47 13.36 5.97 -3.39
N GLY A 48 12.20 5.38 -3.67
CA GLY A 48 11.77 4.96 -5.00
C GLY A 48 12.11 3.51 -5.37
N GLU A 49 12.82 2.80 -4.52
CA GLU A 49 13.10 1.36 -4.66
C GLU A 49 12.16 0.53 -3.76
N LYS A 50 11.98 -0.75 -4.10
CA LYS A 50 11.25 -1.69 -3.23
C LYS A 50 12.07 -2.02 -1.98
N TRP A 51 11.40 -2.36 -0.89
CA TRP A 51 12.04 -2.78 0.35
C TRP A 51 12.61 -4.19 0.22
N ALA A 52 13.83 -4.40 0.72
CA ALA A 52 14.38 -5.74 0.84
C ALA A 52 13.54 -6.61 1.78
N ILE A 53 13.54 -7.90 1.52
CA ILE A 53 12.88 -8.93 2.32
C ILE A 53 13.90 -9.74 3.14
N ASP A 54 13.42 -10.41 4.18
CA ASP A 54 14.13 -11.50 4.85
C ASP A 54 13.49 -12.86 4.51
N ALA A 55 14.15 -13.96 4.89
CA ALA A 55 13.66 -15.30 4.59
C ALA A 55 12.32 -15.64 5.29
N PRO A 56 12.08 -15.25 6.56
CA PRO A 56 10.79 -15.45 7.21
C PRO A 56 9.62 -14.75 6.51
N LEU A 57 9.81 -13.50 6.07
CA LEU A 57 8.80 -12.74 5.31
C LEU A 57 8.50 -13.42 3.98
N ALA A 58 9.52 -13.74 3.20
CA ALA A 58 9.38 -14.40 1.90
C ALA A 58 8.57 -15.71 2.02
N LYS A 59 8.90 -16.52 3.03
CA LYS A 59 8.19 -17.76 3.31
C LYS A 59 6.72 -17.49 3.65
N ALA A 60 6.44 -16.59 4.59
CA ALA A 60 5.07 -16.32 5.03
C ALA A 60 4.19 -15.78 3.90
N MET A 61 4.70 -14.85 3.10
CA MET A 61 3.94 -14.27 1.98
C MET A 61 3.75 -15.26 0.85
N GLY A 62 4.76 -16.11 0.58
CA GLY A 62 4.63 -17.25 -0.33
C GLY A 62 3.55 -18.24 0.11
N ASP A 63 3.51 -18.60 1.39
CA ASP A 63 2.50 -19.50 1.96
C ASP A 63 1.08 -18.89 1.87
N ILE A 64 0.93 -17.61 2.21
CA ILE A 64 -0.35 -16.91 2.10
C ILE A 64 -0.83 -16.86 0.64
N SER A 65 0.05 -16.46 -0.28
CA SER A 65 -0.28 -16.44 -1.71
C SER A 65 -0.67 -17.83 -2.21
N LEU A 66 0.08 -18.88 -1.84
CA LEU A 66 -0.23 -20.26 -2.22
C LEU A 66 -1.65 -20.67 -1.82
N VAL A 67 -2.03 -20.38 -0.57
CA VAL A 67 -3.35 -20.70 -0.04
C VAL A 67 -4.45 -19.92 -0.76
N MET A 68 -4.24 -18.62 -1.02
CA MET A 68 -5.21 -17.78 -1.71
C MET A 68 -5.41 -18.20 -3.17
N ARG A 69 -4.34 -18.52 -3.91
CA ARG A 69 -4.42 -19.07 -5.28
C ARG A 69 -5.20 -20.37 -5.33
N GLY A 70 -5.09 -21.21 -4.29
CA GLY A 70 -5.85 -22.46 -4.22
C GLY A 70 -7.37 -22.28 -4.13
N SER A 71 -7.82 -21.08 -3.75
CA SER A 71 -9.24 -20.77 -3.53
C SER A 71 -9.78 -19.66 -4.44
N ILE A 72 -8.92 -19.04 -5.27
CA ILE A 72 -9.23 -17.77 -5.92
C ILE A 72 -10.41 -17.84 -6.86
N ASP A 73 -10.52 -18.89 -7.69
CA ASP A 73 -11.63 -19.06 -8.63
C ASP A 73 -12.98 -19.13 -7.89
N ALA A 74 -13.04 -19.92 -6.82
CA ALA A 74 -14.25 -20.06 -6.01
C ALA A 74 -14.60 -18.76 -5.25
N ILE A 75 -13.60 -17.99 -4.81
CA ILE A 75 -13.81 -16.66 -4.21
C ILE A 75 -14.36 -15.70 -5.29
N HIS A 76 -13.77 -15.71 -6.49
CA HIS A 76 -14.14 -14.84 -7.59
C HIS A 76 -15.57 -15.07 -8.06
N GLU A 77 -15.94 -16.33 -8.24
CA GLU A 77 -17.27 -16.75 -8.67
C GLU A 77 -18.32 -16.73 -7.54
N ASP A 78 -17.94 -16.33 -6.31
CA ASP A 78 -18.82 -16.34 -5.13
C ASP A 78 -19.39 -17.74 -4.81
N GLN A 79 -18.56 -18.77 -5.02
CA GLN A 79 -18.90 -20.18 -4.83
C GLN A 79 -18.20 -20.82 -3.63
N LEU A 80 -17.23 -20.15 -3.02
CA LEU A 80 -16.57 -20.67 -1.82
C LEU A 80 -17.56 -20.67 -0.64
N PRO A 81 -17.86 -21.81 0.00
CA PRO A 81 -18.77 -21.84 1.14
C PRO A 81 -18.25 -20.99 2.30
N THR A 82 -19.14 -20.32 3.02
CA THR A 82 -18.78 -19.44 4.15
C THR A 82 -17.95 -20.15 5.22
N THR A 83 -18.18 -21.44 5.44
CA THR A 83 -17.43 -22.27 6.40
C THR A 83 -15.98 -22.53 5.98
N GLU A 84 -15.67 -22.47 4.67
CA GLU A 84 -14.33 -22.70 4.15
C GLU A 84 -13.41 -21.48 4.29
N TYR A 85 -13.95 -20.30 4.56
CA TYR A 85 -13.13 -19.12 4.85
C TYR A 85 -12.42 -19.19 6.21
N VAL A 86 -12.99 -19.91 7.19
CA VAL A 86 -12.41 -20.08 8.53
C VAL A 86 -11.04 -20.78 8.51
N PRO A 87 -10.86 -21.95 7.86
CA PRO A 87 -9.54 -22.57 7.74
C PRO A 87 -8.54 -21.76 6.89
N LEU A 88 -9.01 -20.98 5.91
CA LEU A 88 -8.14 -20.06 5.16
C LEU A 88 -7.63 -18.93 6.08
N ALA A 89 -8.54 -18.28 6.82
CA ALA A 89 -8.20 -17.24 7.79
C ALA A 89 -7.18 -17.71 8.83
N ARG A 90 -7.32 -18.95 9.33
CA ARG A 90 -6.36 -19.57 10.25
C ARG A 90 -4.96 -19.67 9.63
N GLN A 91 -4.85 -20.20 8.40
CA GLN A 91 -3.55 -20.36 7.72
C GLN A 91 -2.87 -19.01 7.48
N ILE A 92 -3.64 -17.97 7.15
CA ILE A 92 -3.13 -16.61 7.02
C ILE A 92 -2.57 -16.11 8.35
N ASN A 93 -3.34 -16.22 9.44
CA ASN A 93 -2.91 -15.80 10.77
C ASN A 93 -1.69 -16.59 11.27
N ASP A 94 -1.61 -17.90 10.99
CA ASP A 94 -0.46 -18.72 11.36
C ASP A 94 0.81 -18.27 10.61
N SER A 95 0.69 -17.92 9.33
CA SER A 95 1.79 -17.37 8.52
C SER A 95 2.23 -15.99 9.01
N VAL A 96 1.27 -15.13 9.36
CA VAL A 96 1.53 -13.81 9.98
C VAL A 96 2.27 -13.97 11.31
N ALA A 97 1.78 -14.84 12.20
CA ALA A 97 2.42 -15.11 13.47
C ALA A 97 3.85 -15.62 13.29
N TYR A 98 4.08 -16.46 12.28
CA TYR A 98 5.41 -16.95 11.93
C TYR A 98 6.35 -15.81 11.51
N MET A 99 5.98 -14.95 10.53
CA MET A 99 6.89 -13.88 10.09
C MET A 99 7.17 -12.87 11.21
N VAL A 100 6.17 -12.51 12.02
CA VAL A 100 6.37 -11.59 13.16
C VAL A 100 7.33 -12.19 14.20
N ALA A 101 7.17 -13.47 14.54
CA ALA A 101 8.01 -14.12 15.54
C ALA A 101 9.47 -14.31 15.10
N ASN A 102 9.74 -14.24 13.79
CA ASN A 102 11.06 -14.49 13.21
C ASN A 102 11.60 -13.27 12.43
N CYS A 103 11.00 -12.08 12.58
CA CYS A 103 11.35 -10.90 11.77
C CYS A 103 12.81 -10.47 12.01
N GLU A 104 13.55 -10.28 10.92
CA GLU A 104 14.93 -9.80 10.88
C GLU A 104 15.07 -8.53 10.00
N LEU A 105 13.96 -7.96 9.55
CA LEU A 105 13.94 -6.75 8.74
C LEU A 105 14.57 -5.53 9.45
N PRO A 106 15.19 -4.62 8.70
CA PRO A 106 15.49 -3.28 9.20
C PRO A 106 14.22 -2.56 9.66
N PRO A 107 14.29 -1.70 10.70
CA PRO A 107 13.11 -1.03 11.27
C PRO A 107 12.21 -0.30 10.27
N GLU A 108 12.80 0.31 9.24
CA GLU A 108 12.07 1.07 8.24
C GLU A 108 11.26 0.16 7.30
N ALA A 109 11.81 -0.99 6.90
CA ALA A 109 11.12 -2.00 6.12
C ALA A 109 10.01 -2.67 6.94
N ASP A 110 10.29 -2.98 8.20
CA ASP A 110 9.33 -3.56 9.16
C ASP A 110 8.14 -2.61 9.42
N ALA A 111 8.38 -1.30 9.48
CA ALA A 111 7.30 -0.31 9.58
C ALA A 111 6.36 -0.35 8.37
N GLN A 112 6.89 -0.59 7.16
CA GLN A 112 6.05 -0.80 5.98
C GLN A 112 5.30 -2.13 6.04
N LEU A 113 5.99 -3.20 6.46
CA LEU A 113 5.39 -4.53 6.58
C LEU A 113 4.21 -4.54 7.56
N HIS A 114 4.32 -3.82 8.68
CA HIS A 114 3.26 -3.74 9.68
C HIS A 114 1.92 -3.22 9.13
N MET A 115 1.94 -2.34 8.12
CA MET A 115 0.72 -1.88 7.47
C MET A 115 0.07 -2.99 6.63
N ILE A 116 0.87 -3.80 5.93
CA ILE A 116 0.40 -4.98 5.19
C ILE A 116 -0.15 -6.02 6.17
N ILE A 117 0.57 -6.29 7.26
CA ILE A 117 0.14 -7.22 8.32
C ILE A 117 -1.22 -6.80 8.90
N ALA A 118 -1.44 -5.52 9.16
CA ALA A 118 -2.72 -5.03 9.66
C ALA A 118 -3.87 -5.36 8.69
N GLN A 119 -3.66 -5.23 7.38
CA GLN A 119 -4.64 -5.60 6.35
C GLN A 119 -4.85 -7.11 6.27
N LEU A 120 -3.78 -7.92 6.36
CA LEU A 120 -3.86 -9.38 6.38
C LEU A 120 -4.67 -9.89 7.57
N VAL A 121 -4.37 -9.41 8.78
CA VAL A 121 -5.07 -9.83 10.00
C VAL A 121 -6.52 -9.35 10.00
N THR A 122 -6.78 -8.11 9.59
CA THR A 122 -8.15 -7.58 9.50
C THR A 122 -8.97 -8.34 8.45
N GLY A 123 -8.38 -8.64 7.29
CA GLY A 123 -9.00 -9.45 6.26
C GLY A 123 -9.29 -10.87 6.73
N ALA A 124 -8.33 -11.51 7.41
CA ALA A 124 -8.52 -12.84 8.00
C ALA A 124 -9.61 -12.86 9.08
N ASP A 125 -9.73 -11.82 9.91
CA ASP A 125 -10.79 -11.72 10.92
C ASP A 125 -12.19 -11.62 10.27
N LYS A 126 -12.32 -10.84 9.20
CA LYS A 126 -13.54 -10.78 8.38
C LYS A 126 -13.84 -12.12 7.70
N MET A 127 -12.83 -12.80 7.16
CA MET A 127 -12.96 -14.16 6.59
C MET A 127 -13.49 -15.16 7.63
N ALA A 128 -13.05 -15.05 8.88
CA ALA A 128 -13.53 -15.89 9.98
C ALA A 128 -14.97 -15.59 10.43
N GLY A 129 -15.61 -14.54 9.89
CA GLY A 129 -16.97 -14.13 10.27
C GLY A 129 -17.05 -13.40 11.61
N ASN A 130 -15.94 -12.86 12.10
CA ASN A 130 -15.88 -12.14 13.38
C ASN A 130 -16.32 -10.67 13.29
N ASN A 131 -16.62 -10.20 12.08
CA ASN A 131 -17.07 -8.84 11.81
C ASN A 131 -18.50 -8.86 11.25
N VAL A 132 -19.45 -8.24 11.97
CA VAL A 132 -20.88 -8.24 11.61
C VAL A 132 -21.22 -7.33 10.44
N ASP A 133 -20.35 -6.37 10.12
CA ASP A 133 -20.52 -5.39 9.04
C ASP A 133 -19.75 -5.79 7.77
N ALA A 134 -19.13 -6.97 7.74
CA ALA A 134 -18.35 -7.48 6.62
C ALA A 134 -18.76 -8.90 6.21
N THR A 135 -18.48 -9.26 4.95
CA THR A 135 -18.66 -10.63 4.47
C THR A 135 -17.33 -11.39 4.50
N PRO A 136 -17.34 -12.73 4.65
CA PRO A 136 -16.12 -13.53 4.54
C PRO A 136 -15.37 -13.31 3.22
N ARG A 137 -16.12 -13.21 2.11
CA ARG A 137 -15.58 -12.86 0.79
C ARG A 137 -14.90 -11.49 0.78
N GLY A 138 -15.52 -10.48 1.41
CA GLY A 138 -14.92 -9.15 1.54
C GLY A 138 -13.61 -9.17 2.34
N GLY A 139 -13.51 -10.03 3.35
CA GLY A 139 -12.25 -10.30 4.05
C GLY A 139 -11.18 -10.89 3.12
N ALA A 140 -11.55 -11.86 2.29
CA ALA A 140 -10.64 -12.45 1.31
C ALA A 140 -10.16 -11.42 0.28
N VAL A 141 -11.04 -10.55 -0.22
CA VAL A 141 -10.68 -9.44 -1.12
C VAL A 141 -9.68 -8.49 -0.45
N GLN A 142 -9.85 -8.19 0.85
CA GLN A 142 -8.89 -7.37 1.60
C GLN A 142 -7.51 -8.05 1.73
N VAL A 143 -7.47 -9.37 1.93
CA VAL A 143 -6.21 -10.15 1.93
C VAL A 143 -5.52 -10.08 0.57
N LEU A 144 -6.28 -10.19 -0.53
CA LEU A 144 -5.73 -10.07 -1.89
C LEU A 144 -5.09 -8.70 -2.11
N GLY A 145 -5.76 -7.61 -1.72
CA GLY A 145 -5.20 -6.27 -1.80
C GLY A 145 -3.91 -6.10 -0.97
N ALA A 146 -3.79 -6.78 0.17
CA ALA A 146 -2.56 -6.79 0.96
C ALA A 146 -1.41 -7.55 0.26
N LEU A 147 -1.70 -8.64 -0.46
CA LEU A 147 -0.72 -9.35 -1.28
C LEU A 147 -0.26 -8.53 -2.50
N GLU A 148 -1.17 -7.82 -3.15
CA GLU A 148 -0.83 -6.89 -4.24
C GLU A 148 0.06 -5.75 -3.73
N ALA A 149 -0.23 -5.24 -2.53
CA ALA A 149 0.61 -4.24 -1.88
C ALA A 149 2.02 -4.79 -1.58
N TYR A 150 2.12 -6.02 -1.07
CA TYR A 150 3.41 -6.68 -0.86
C TYR A 150 4.22 -6.77 -2.15
N GLU A 151 3.63 -7.30 -3.22
CA GLU A 151 4.30 -7.39 -4.53
C GLU A 151 4.79 -6.03 -5.03
N ARG A 152 4.02 -4.96 -4.78
CA ARG A 152 4.36 -3.60 -5.21
C ARG A 152 5.51 -2.99 -4.41
N TYR A 153 5.55 -3.20 -3.11
CA TYR A 153 6.44 -2.48 -2.19
C TYR A 153 7.66 -3.29 -1.71
N PHE A 154 7.65 -4.61 -1.80
CA PHE A 154 8.75 -5.47 -1.36
C PHE A 154 9.42 -6.20 -2.52
N ASP A 155 10.74 -6.28 -2.49
CA ASP A 155 11.58 -6.90 -3.51
C ASP A 155 11.70 -8.40 -3.26
N ASP A 156 10.61 -9.12 -3.53
CA ASP A 156 10.56 -10.58 -3.47
C ASP A 156 10.50 -11.16 -4.89
N PRO A 157 11.65 -11.49 -5.51
CA PRO A 157 11.70 -11.97 -6.89
C PRO A 157 11.09 -13.36 -7.08
N ASP A 158 10.95 -14.14 -5.99
CA ASP A 158 10.38 -15.49 -6.01
C ASP A 158 8.88 -15.49 -5.65
N PHE A 159 8.31 -14.33 -5.30
CA PHE A 159 6.89 -14.20 -5.01
C PHE A 159 6.06 -14.50 -6.25
N VAL A 160 5.08 -15.41 -6.08
CA VAL A 160 4.11 -15.68 -7.14
C VAL A 160 2.80 -15.02 -6.79
N ALA A 161 2.43 -14.00 -7.56
CA ALA A 161 1.19 -13.26 -7.36
C ALA A 161 -0.08 -14.13 -7.49
N VAL A 162 -1.15 -13.69 -6.82
CA VAL A 162 -2.50 -14.24 -7.02
C VAL A 162 -3.11 -13.53 -8.22
N ILE A 163 -3.23 -14.22 -9.36
CA ILE A 163 -3.88 -13.67 -10.56
C ILE A 163 -5.38 -13.83 -10.39
N HIS A 164 -6.12 -12.72 -10.54
CA HIS A 164 -7.52 -12.71 -10.19
C HIS A 164 -8.31 -11.65 -10.98
#